data_AF-A0A7G6VW30-F1
#
_entry.id   AF-A0A7G6VW30-F1
#
_cell.length_a   1.000
_cell.length_b   1.000
_cell.length_c   1.000
_cell.angle_alpha   90.00
_cell.angle_beta   90.00
_cell.angle_gamma   90.00
#
_symmetry.space_group_name_H-M   'P 1'
#
loop_
_entity.id
_entity.type
_entity.pdbx_description
1 polymer ?
#
loop_
_entity_poly.entity_id
_entity_poly.type
_entity_poly.pdbx_seq_one_letter_code
_entity_poly.pdbx_strand_id
1 'polypeptide(L)'
;MQRSGFGKHFALPALLSAIAGPALAEPQPVLDTPPPLDEAFFRAASVMQEAGLPGEIVVTDVAGPELSAAFGLADRAARTPNEVGQLCVWASVTKQVTATLVMQEVDRGRIHSMHP
;
A
#
# COMPACT_ATOMS: atom_id res chain seq x y z
N MET A 1 -59.45 20.08 25.84
CA MET A 1 -59.67 21.43 25.26
C MET A 1 -58.35 21.82 24.57
N GLN A 2 -58.18 21.50 23.27
CA GLN A 2 -58.23 22.45 22.13
C GLN A 2 -57.23 23.62 22.30
N ARG A 3 -56.29 23.95 21.39
CA ARG A 3 -56.29 23.90 19.92
C ARG A 3 -54.87 23.78 19.35
N SER A 4 -54.84 23.23 18.14
CA SER A 4 -53.79 23.24 17.11
C SER A 4 -53.18 24.61 16.80
N GLY A 5 -51.90 24.62 16.42
CA GLY A 5 -51.25 25.69 15.66
C GLY A 5 -50.25 25.09 14.66
N PHE A 6 -50.71 24.90 13.43
CA PHE A 6 -49.93 24.42 12.28
C PHE A 6 -49.18 25.62 11.68
N GLY A 7 -47.84 25.61 11.71
CA GLY A 7 -46.99 26.62 11.06
C GLY A 7 -46.00 25.93 10.14
N LYS A 8 -46.22 26.05 8.82
CA LYS A 8 -45.34 25.56 7.75
C LYS A 8 -44.18 26.56 7.53
N HIS A 9 -43.16 26.09 6.79
CA HIS A 9 -42.02 26.83 6.20
C HIS A 9 -40.87 27.05 7.21
N PHE A 10 -39.64 26.54 7.03
CA PHE A 10 -38.78 26.61 5.84
C PHE A 10 -37.73 25.47 5.87
N ALA A 11 -37.39 24.92 4.70
CA ALA A 11 -36.28 24.00 4.51
C ALA A 11 -34.93 24.69 4.78
N LEU A 12 -33.98 23.98 5.39
CA LEU A 12 -32.54 24.26 5.23
C LEU A 12 -31.70 22.98 5.44
N PRO A 13 -31.40 22.22 4.37
CA PRO A 13 -30.31 21.26 4.37
C PRO A 13 -29.07 21.94 3.79
N ALA A 14 -28.13 22.41 4.61
CA ALA A 14 -26.82 22.84 4.11
C ALA A 14 -25.85 23.10 5.26
N LEU A 15 -24.93 22.15 5.50
CA LEU A 15 -23.48 22.42 5.50
C LEU A 15 -22.71 21.11 5.78
N LEU A 16 -22.59 20.27 4.76
CA LEU A 16 -21.57 19.21 4.68
C LEU A 16 -20.81 19.44 3.38
N SER A 17 -20.22 20.63 3.27
CA SER A 17 -19.29 21.01 2.19
C SER A 17 -18.04 21.64 2.79
N ALA A 18 -17.14 20.80 3.26
CA ALA A 18 -15.77 21.11 3.66
C ALA A 18 -15.08 19.74 3.80
N ILE A 19 -14.01 19.34 3.11
CA ILE A 19 -12.98 20.05 2.35
C ILE A 19 -12.42 19.01 1.36
N ALA A 20 -13.06 18.81 0.21
CA ALA A 20 -12.43 18.09 -0.90
C ALA A 20 -11.72 19.12 -1.78
N GLY A 21 -10.68 19.75 -1.23
CA GLY A 21 -9.74 20.50 -2.06
C GLY A 21 -9.00 19.50 -2.95
N PRO A 22 -8.80 19.77 -4.25
CA PRO A 22 -7.84 18.98 -4.99
C PRO A 22 -6.49 19.21 -4.29
N ALA A 23 -5.96 18.17 -3.66
CA ALA A 23 -4.52 18.11 -3.45
C ALA A 23 -3.94 18.08 -4.87
N LEU A 24 -3.67 19.26 -5.43
CA LEU A 24 -2.78 19.39 -6.56
C LEU A 24 -1.45 18.92 -6.03
N ALA A 25 -1.18 17.61 -6.17
CA ALA A 25 0.17 17.10 -6.09
C ALA A 25 0.98 17.99 -7.03
N GLU A 26 1.93 18.75 -6.48
CA GLU A 26 2.86 19.50 -7.31
C GLU A 26 3.46 18.51 -8.31
N PRO A 27 3.48 18.83 -9.62
CA PRO A 27 4.13 18.00 -10.61
C PRO A 27 5.55 17.74 -10.14
N GLN A 28 5.81 16.53 -9.65
CA GLN A 28 7.15 16.11 -9.32
C GLN A 28 7.92 16.13 -10.65
N PRO A 29 9.10 16.76 -10.71
CA PRO A 29 9.91 16.72 -11.91
C PRO A 29 10.10 15.26 -12.30
N VAL A 30 9.56 14.88 -13.45
CA VAL A 30 9.83 13.56 -14.04
C VAL A 30 11.30 13.61 -14.44
N LEU A 31 12.15 12.92 -13.69
CA LEU A 31 13.55 12.77 -14.08
C LEU A 31 13.59 11.96 -15.38
N ASP A 32 14.15 12.53 -16.44
CA ASP A 32 14.25 11.91 -17.78
C ASP A 32 15.11 10.64 -17.79
N THR A 33 15.84 10.35 -16.71
CA THR A 33 16.61 9.12 -16.52
C THR A 33 16.42 8.63 -15.08
N PRO A 34 15.99 7.37 -14.88
CA PRO A 34 15.95 6.78 -13.55
C PRO A 34 17.33 6.80 -12.90
N PRO A 35 17.42 7.04 -11.57
CA PRO A 35 18.69 6.97 -10.88
C PRO A 35 19.28 5.56 -10.97
N PRO A 36 20.61 5.42 -10.83
CA PRO A 36 21.25 4.13 -10.59
C PRO A 36 20.58 3.35 -9.45
N LEU A 37 20.58 2.02 -9.57
CA LEU A 37 19.86 1.13 -8.63
C LEU A 37 20.37 1.26 -7.19
N ASP A 38 21.68 1.36 -7.02
CA ASP A 38 22.34 1.57 -5.73
C ASP A 38 21.90 2.90 -5.10
N GLU A 39 21.90 4.00 -5.86
CA GLU A 39 21.42 5.29 -5.38
C GLU A 39 19.94 5.26 -4.98
N ALA A 40 19.10 4.57 -5.76
CA ALA A 40 17.68 4.38 -5.44
C ALA A 40 17.50 3.55 -4.16
N PHE A 41 18.28 2.48 -4.02
CA PHE A 41 18.26 1.60 -2.86
C PHE A 41 18.69 2.33 -1.59
N PHE A 42 19.81 3.06 -1.61
CA PHE A 42 20.30 3.81 -0.45
C PHE A 42 19.32 4.91 -0.02
N ARG A 43 18.69 5.58 -0.99
CA ARG A 43 17.65 6.57 -0.71
C ARG A 43 16.45 5.93 0.00
N ALA A 44 15.96 4.80 -0.50
CA ALA A 44 14.85 4.07 0.12
C ALA A 44 15.23 3.56 1.52
N ALA A 45 16.45 3.06 1.70
CA ALA A 45 16.98 2.63 2.98
C ALA A 45 17.06 3.77 4.01
N SER A 46 17.49 4.97 3.58
CA SER A 46 17.51 6.16 4.45
C SER A 46 16.11 6.51 4.93
N VAL A 47 15.12 6.50 4.02
CA VAL A 47 13.72 6.75 4.38
C VAL A 47 13.21 5.73 5.40
N MET A 48 13.48 4.44 5.21
CA MET A 48 13.10 3.39 6.15
C MET A 48 13.72 3.61 7.53
N GLN A 49 15.01 3.95 7.57
CA GLN A 49 15.76 4.20 8.80
C GLN A 49 15.25 5.45 9.55
N GLU A 50 15.12 6.57 8.85
CA GLU A 50 14.66 7.85 9.41
C GLU A 50 13.23 7.76 9.94
N ALA A 51 12.35 7.04 9.24
CA ALA A 51 10.97 6.81 9.67
C ALA A 51 10.84 5.75 10.79
N GLY A 52 11.92 5.05 11.13
CA GLY A 52 11.92 3.98 12.14
C GLY A 52 10.99 2.81 11.79
N LEU A 53 10.81 2.55 10.49
CA LEU A 53 9.92 1.50 10.00
C LEU A 53 10.62 0.14 10.10
N PRO A 54 10.02 -0.86 10.77
CA PRO A 54 10.52 -2.21 10.72
C PRO A 54 10.19 -2.85 9.37
N GLY A 55 11.11 -3.64 8.82
CA GLY A 55 10.90 -4.32 7.55
C GLY A 55 12.20 -4.59 6.81
N GLU A 56 12.09 -4.87 5.53
CA GLU A 56 13.23 -5.10 4.65
C GLU A 56 13.01 -4.45 3.28
N ILE A 57 14.12 -4.16 2.60
CA ILE A 57 14.15 -3.85 1.18
C ILE A 57 15.03 -4.90 0.52
N VAL A 58 14.52 -5.54 -0.53
CA VAL A 58 15.25 -6.54 -1.31
C VAL A 58 15.09 -6.22 -2.79
N VAL A 59 16.20 -6.18 -3.51
CA VAL A 59 16.25 -6.18 -4.97
C VAL A 59 16.90 -7.49 -5.40
N THR A 60 16.24 -8.21 -6.29
CA THR A 60 16.66 -9.54 -6.75
C THR A 60 16.60 -9.62 -8.26
N ASP A 61 17.50 -10.40 -8.84
CA ASP A 61 17.45 -10.85 -10.21
C ASP A 61 17.19 -12.38 -10.26
N VAL A 62 17.42 -12.98 -11.42
CA VAL A 62 17.25 -14.43 -11.63
C VAL A 62 18.29 -15.28 -10.89
N ALA A 63 19.44 -14.71 -10.54
CA ALA A 63 20.52 -15.37 -9.82
C ALA A 63 20.35 -15.25 -8.28
N GLY A 64 19.63 -14.23 -7.81
CA GLY A 64 19.27 -14.06 -6.41
C GLY A 64 19.23 -12.59 -5.98
N PRO A 65 19.22 -12.32 -4.65
CA PRO A 65 19.21 -10.95 -4.14
C PRO A 65 20.53 -10.24 -4.48
N GLU A 66 20.43 -9.14 -5.23
CA GLU A 66 21.56 -8.28 -5.59
C GLU A 66 21.83 -7.24 -4.50
N LEU A 67 20.78 -6.69 -3.89
CA LEU A 67 20.84 -5.75 -2.78
C LEU A 67 19.78 -6.10 -1.73
N SER A 68 20.15 -6.07 -0.44
CA SER A 68 19.20 -6.30 0.65
C SER A 68 19.58 -5.56 1.92
N ALA A 69 18.57 -5.13 2.68
CA ALA A 69 18.73 -4.52 3.99
C ALA A 69 17.48 -4.77 4.84
N ALA A 70 17.69 -5.02 6.14
CA ALA A 70 16.63 -5.12 7.13
C ALA A 70 16.70 -3.96 8.14
N PHE A 71 15.54 -3.55 8.63
CA PHE A 71 15.37 -2.38 9.47
C PHE A 71 14.52 -2.72 10.70
N GLY A 72 14.86 -2.07 11.83
CA GLY A 72 14.05 -2.12 13.04
C GLY A 72 14.02 -3.49 13.73
N LEU A 73 12.92 -3.75 14.42
CA LEU A 73 12.71 -4.95 15.23
C LEU A 73 11.56 -5.78 14.64
N ALA A 74 11.76 -7.08 14.52
CA ALA A 74 10.70 -8.04 14.20
C ALA A 74 9.74 -8.23 15.39
N ASP A 75 10.28 -8.17 16.61
CA ASP A 75 9.52 -8.22 17.85
C ASP A 75 9.95 -7.08 18.78
N ARG A 76 9.02 -6.16 19.05
CA ARG A 76 9.26 -5.01 19.93
C ARG A 76 9.37 -5.41 21.40
N ALA A 77 8.60 -6.41 21.85
CA ALA A 77 8.59 -6.84 23.24
C ALA A 77 9.85 -7.63 23.58
N ALA A 78 10.22 -8.59 22.72
CA ALA A 78 11.45 -9.37 22.87
C ALA A 78 12.72 -8.60 22.45
N ARG A 79 12.55 -7.42 21.82
CA ARG A 79 13.63 -6.63 21.21
C ARG A 79 14.42 -7.40 20.16
N THR A 80 13.76 -8.30 19.44
CA THR A 80 14.37 -9.10 18.39
C THR A 80 14.57 -8.23 17.15
N PRO A 81 15.81 -8.09 16.64
CA PRO A 81 16.08 -7.39 15.39
C PRO A 81 15.29 -7.98 14.23
N ASN A 82 14.98 -7.16 13.23
CA ASN A 82 14.50 -7.68 11.97
C ASN A 82 15.69 -8.23 11.15
N GLU A 83 15.41 -9.22 10.30
CA GLU A 83 16.40 -9.87 9.43
C GLU A 83 15.83 -9.99 8.02
N VAL A 84 16.72 -10.08 7.02
CA VAL A 84 16.29 -10.32 5.64
C VAL A 84 15.65 -11.70 5.54
N GLY A 85 14.47 -11.77 4.93
CA GLY A 85 13.66 -12.99 4.85
C GLY A 85 12.82 -13.28 6.10
N GLN A 86 12.73 -12.35 7.05
CA GLN A 86 11.86 -12.50 8.20
C GLN A 86 10.38 -12.60 7.78
N LEU A 87 9.67 -13.59 8.30
CA LEU A 87 8.25 -13.79 7.97
C LEU A 87 7.40 -12.63 8.49
N CYS A 88 6.53 -12.10 7.63
CA CYS A 88 5.58 -11.06 7.99
C CYS A 88 4.21 -11.26 7.33
N VAL A 89 3.19 -10.59 7.85
CA VAL A 89 1.85 -10.59 7.25
C VAL A 89 1.85 -9.66 6.04
N TRP A 90 1.93 -10.23 4.85
CA TRP A 90 1.92 -9.53 3.56
C TRP A 90 0.57 -8.90 3.17
N ALA A 91 -0.50 -9.18 3.92
CA ALA A 91 -1.83 -8.61 3.75
C ALA A 91 -2.33 -8.65 2.29
N SER A 92 -2.54 -7.51 1.64
CA SER A 92 -3.10 -7.45 0.28
C SER A 92 -2.16 -7.97 -0.81
N VAL A 93 -0.85 -8.11 -0.55
CA VAL A 93 0.08 -8.72 -1.52
C VAL A 93 -0.31 -10.16 -1.83
N THR A 94 -0.92 -10.87 -0.87
CA THR A 94 -1.44 -12.24 -1.05
C THR A 94 -2.44 -12.34 -2.23
N LYS A 95 -3.12 -11.26 -2.61
CA LYS A 95 -4.03 -11.27 -3.77
C LYS A 95 -3.32 -11.60 -5.08
N GLN A 96 -2.07 -11.15 -5.24
CA GLN A 96 -1.27 -11.47 -6.43
C GLN A 96 -0.97 -12.97 -6.46
N VAL A 97 -0.59 -13.56 -5.33
CA VAL A 97 -0.38 -15.01 -5.19
C VAL A 97 -1.67 -15.77 -5.52
N THR A 98 -2.81 -15.35 -4.97
CA THR A 98 -4.12 -15.96 -5.29
C THR A 98 -4.44 -15.86 -6.77
N ALA A 99 -4.23 -14.70 -7.40
CA ALA A 99 -4.48 -14.52 -8.83
C ALA A 99 -3.60 -15.46 -9.68
N THR A 100 -2.31 -15.59 -9.35
CA THR A 100 -1.41 -16.54 -10.02
C THR A 100 -1.92 -17.97 -9.90
N LEU A 101 -2.32 -18.39 -8.70
CA LEU A 101 -2.85 -19.74 -8.49
C LEU A 101 -4.14 -19.98 -9.29
N VAL A 102 -5.07 -19.01 -9.31
CA VAL A 102 -6.30 -19.11 -10.11
C VAL A 102 -5.98 -19.24 -11.60
N MET A 103 -5.03 -18.45 -12.13
CA MET A 103 -4.64 -18.55 -13.53
C MET A 103 -3.99 -19.90 -13.86
N GLN A 104 -3.20 -20.47 -12.97
CA GLN A 104 -2.67 -21.83 -13.15
C GLN A 104 -3.78 -22.90 -13.22
N GLU A 105 -4.90 -22.70 -12.52
CA GLU A 105 -6.06 -23.59 -12.61
C GLU A 105 -6.86 -23.39 -13.90
N VAL A 106 -6.87 -22.17 -14.45
CA VAL A 106 -7.41 -21.88 -15.79
C VAL A 106 -6.59 -22.58 -16.86
N ASP A 107 -5.26 -22.48 -16.81
CA ASP A 107 -4.36 -23.14 -17.76
C ASP A 107 -4.50 -24.68 -17.73
N ARG A 108 -4.85 -25.23 -16.55
CA ARG A 108 -5.13 -26.66 -16.37
C ARG A 108 -6.55 -27.07 -16.76
N GLY A 109 -7.39 -26.14 -17.20
CA GLY A 109 -8.78 -26.38 -17.57
C GLY A 109 -9.70 -26.73 -16.39
N ARG A 110 -9.28 -26.46 -15.15
CA ARG A 110 -10.08 -26.75 -13.94
C ARG A 110 -10.95 -25.57 -13.50
N ILE A 111 -10.53 -24.36 -13.81
CA ILE A 111 -11.36 -23.15 -13.70
C ILE A 111 -11.59 -22.61 -15.10
N HIS A 112 -12.82 -22.22 -15.41
CA HIS A 112 -13.12 -21.56 -16.67
C HIS A 112 -13.10 -20.06 -16.44
N SER A 113 -12.29 -19.31 -17.19
CA SER A 113 -12.43 -17.86 -17.22
C SER A 113 -13.81 -17.54 -17.80
N MET A 114 -14.64 -16.80 -17.07
CA MET A 114 -15.99 -16.48 -17.53
C MET A 114 -15.92 -15.41 -18.63
N HIS A 115 -15.71 -15.85 -19.87
CA HIS A 115 -16.02 -15.14 -21.11
C HIS A 115 -16.05 -16.17 -22.26
N PRO A 116 -17.07 -16.20 -23.14
CA PRO A 116 -17.05 -16.98 -24.37
C PRO A 116 -15.91 -16.55 -25.30
#